data_AF-A0A5R2NGB7-F1
#
_entry.id   AF-A0A5R2NGB7-F1
#
_cell.length_a   1.000
_cell.length_b   1.000
_cell.length_c   1.000
_cell.angle_alpha   90.00
_cell.angle_beta   90.00
_cell.angle_gamma   90.00
#
_symmetry.space_group_name_H-M   'P 1'
#
loop_
_entity.id
_entity.type
_entity.pdbx_description
1 polymer ?
#
loop_
_entity_poly.entity_id
_entity_poly.type
_entity_poly.pdbx_seq_one_letter_code
_entity_poly.pdbx_strand_id
1 'polypeptide(L)'
;MWDFDIGRSVSIMMRTWPFIVFRMIVYFGITLAYIMATGTGASVGYGVGHISTDPDGPLSFALWGGVVGFGVVSIAVYWLREYILYVVKAGHIAVMVHLIDGHDVPDGQNQIAYAKEVVTERFAEANILFVVDQLVKGAIRAITGLLGGIAAFLPIPGLSGLVSFLNTVIRLSLTYVDEIILGYNIRINSASPFSTA
;
A
#
# COMPACT_ATOMS: atom_id res chain seq x y z
N MET A 1 8.71 31.02 -6.80
CA MET A 1 8.83 29.54 -6.87
C MET A 1 9.36 28.91 -5.58
N TRP A 2 9.28 29.60 -4.43
CA TRP A 2 9.54 29.03 -3.11
C TRP A 2 8.56 29.67 -2.11
N ASP A 3 7.26 29.41 -2.30
CA ASP A 3 6.21 29.77 -1.34
C ASP A 3 5.94 28.56 -0.43
N PHE A 4 7.00 27.86 -0.03
CA PHE A 4 6.89 26.72 0.87
C PHE A 4 6.67 27.24 2.29
N ASP A 5 5.49 26.97 2.82
CA ASP A 5 5.11 27.29 4.18
C ASP A 5 4.95 25.98 4.97
N ILE A 6 5.80 25.80 5.98
CA ILE A 6 5.78 24.65 6.89
C ILE A 6 4.44 24.61 7.64
N GLY A 7 3.95 25.75 8.11
CA GLY A 7 2.69 25.88 8.82
C GLY A 7 1.50 25.48 7.94
N ARG A 8 1.50 25.90 6.67
CA ARG A 8 0.49 25.46 5.69
C ARG A 8 0.54 23.95 5.47
N SER A 9 1.74 23.38 5.33
CA SER A 9 1.93 21.95 5.10
C SER A 9 1.44 21.10 6.29
N VAL A 10 1.80 21.52 7.51
CA VAL A 10 1.34 20.86 8.76
C VAL A 10 -0.18 21.00 8.91
N SER A 11 -0.74 22.16 8.60
CA SER A 11 -2.19 22.40 8.63
C SER A 11 -2.94 21.47 7.67
N ILE A 12 -2.47 21.31 6.43
CA ILE A 12 -3.07 20.40 5.46
C ILE A 12 -2.98 18.94 5.92
N MET A 13 -1.86 18.54 6.51
CA MET A 13 -1.71 17.20 7.09
C MET A 13 -2.72 16.98 8.23
N MET A 14 -2.89 17.95 9.13
CA MET A 14 -3.89 17.88 10.20
C MET A 14 -5.32 17.82 9.64
N ARG A 15 -5.61 18.60 8.59
CA ARG A 15 -6.94 18.65 7.96
C ARG A 15 -7.29 17.38 7.18
N THR A 16 -6.31 16.54 6.88
CA THR A 16 -6.47 15.25 6.18
C THR A 16 -6.35 14.04 7.11
N TRP A 17 -6.47 14.23 8.43
CA TRP A 17 -6.56 13.14 9.42
C TRP A 17 -7.59 12.04 9.11
N PRO A 18 -8.74 12.29 8.43
CA PRO A 18 -9.69 11.22 8.13
C PRO A 18 -9.08 10.09 7.30
N PHE A 19 -8.10 10.40 6.43
CA PHE A 19 -7.38 9.37 5.66
C PHE A 19 -6.50 8.47 6.53
N ILE A 20 -5.90 9.01 7.59
CA ILE A 20 -5.12 8.22 8.55
C ILE A 20 -6.04 7.24 9.25
N VAL A 21 -7.21 7.72 9.72
CA VAL A 21 -8.22 6.87 10.37
C VAL A 21 -8.78 5.83 9.42
N PHE A 22 -9.06 6.21 8.17
CA PHE A 22 -9.51 5.24 7.17
C PHE A 22 -8.48 4.14 6.92
N ARG A 23 -7.19 4.47 6.81
CA ARG A 23 -6.12 3.47 6.71
C ARG A 23 -6.08 2.57 7.94
N MET A 24 -6.22 3.12 9.15
CA MET A 24 -6.28 2.32 10.38
C MET A 24 -7.45 1.33 10.37
N ILE A 25 -8.63 1.77 9.94
CA ILE A 25 -9.81 0.89 9.79
C ILE A 25 -9.55 -0.23 8.79
N VAL A 26 -8.94 0.08 7.64
CA VAL A 26 -8.58 -0.93 6.63
C VAL A 26 -7.60 -1.96 7.20
N TYR A 27 -6.53 -1.51 7.88
CA TYR A 27 -5.59 -2.43 8.52
C TYR A 27 -6.24 -3.28 9.60
N PHE A 28 -7.12 -2.67 10.41
CA PHE A 28 -7.87 -3.38 11.43
C PHE A 28 -8.78 -4.45 10.82
N GLY A 29 -9.51 -4.13 9.74
CA GLY A 29 -10.34 -5.09 9.01
C GLY A 29 -9.54 -6.25 8.42
N ILE A 30 -8.34 -5.96 7.88
CA ILE A 30 -7.40 -6.99 7.41
C ILE A 30 -6.95 -7.90 8.56
N THR A 31 -6.63 -7.34 9.71
CA THR A 31 -6.27 -8.12 10.91
C THR A 31 -7.42 -9.02 11.34
N LEU A 32 -8.66 -8.52 11.38
CA LEU A 32 -9.83 -9.34 11.68
C LEU A 32 -10.02 -10.48 10.67
N ALA A 33 -9.82 -10.21 9.37
CA ALA A 33 -9.90 -11.24 8.33
C ALA A 33 -8.89 -12.36 8.59
N TYR A 34 -7.65 -12.04 8.98
CA TYR A 34 -6.64 -13.04 9.32
C TYR A 34 -7.00 -13.86 10.57
N ILE A 35 -7.53 -13.21 11.62
CA ILE A 35 -7.98 -13.89 12.84
C ILE A 35 -9.09 -14.88 12.51
N MET A 36 -10.10 -14.43 11.75
CA MET A 36 -11.22 -15.27 11.33
C MET A 36 -10.76 -16.42 10.44
N ALA A 37 -9.89 -16.16 9.47
CA ALA A 37 -9.36 -17.18 8.57
C ALA A 37 -8.62 -18.29 9.31
N THR A 38 -7.72 -17.89 10.21
CA THR A 38 -6.89 -18.81 10.98
C THR A 38 -7.75 -19.59 11.99
N GLY A 39 -8.65 -18.90 12.70
CA GLY A 39 -9.55 -19.52 13.67
C GLY A 39 -10.55 -20.50 13.02
N THR A 40 -11.14 -20.11 11.89
CA THR A 40 -12.09 -20.98 11.16
C THR A 40 -11.36 -22.17 10.55
N GLY A 41 -10.20 -21.94 9.93
CA GLY A 41 -9.35 -23.00 9.39
C GLY A 41 -8.94 -24.00 10.47
N ALA A 42 -8.51 -23.51 11.64
CA ALA A 42 -8.14 -24.37 12.76
C ALA A 42 -9.33 -25.13 13.33
N SER A 43 -10.51 -24.50 13.41
CA SER A 43 -11.73 -25.15 13.90
C SER A 43 -12.19 -26.28 12.97
N VAL A 44 -12.16 -26.04 11.66
CA VAL A 44 -12.47 -27.07 10.65
C VAL A 44 -11.44 -28.20 10.71
N GLY A 45 -10.15 -27.86 10.80
CA GLY A 45 -9.06 -28.83 10.94
C GLY A 45 -9.23 -29.71 12.18
N TYR A 46 -9.56 -29.12 13.33
CA TYR A 46 -9.83 -29.84 14.57
C TYR A 46 -10.98 -30.85 14.40
N GLY A 47 -12.08 -30.43 13.75
CA GLY A 47 -13.22 -31.30 13.46
C GLY A 47 -12.85 -32.49 12.57
N VAL A 48 -12.10 -32.25 11.50
CA VAL A 48 -11.62 -33.30 10.57
C VAL A 48 -10.64 -34.25 11.27
N GLY A 49 -9.78 -33.74 12.16
CA GLY A 49 -8.78 -34.54 12.85
C GLY A 49 -9.34 -35.64 13.77
N HIS A 50 -10.62 -35.57 14.15
CA HIS A 50 -11.29 -36.65 14.90
C HIS A 50 -11.55 -37.92 14.07
N ILE A 51 -11.42 -37.83 12.74
CA ILE A 51 -11.50 -38.99 11.84
C ILE A 51 -10.18 -39.79 11.87
N SER A 52 -9.08 -39.16 12.31
CA SER A 52 -7.78 -39.82 12.46
C SER A 52 -7.79 -40.84 13.60
N THR A 53 -7.08 -41.94 13.43
CA THR A 53 -6.80 -42.91 14.49
C THR A 53 -5.67 -42.46 15.43
N ASP A 54 -4.97 -41.39 15.08
CA ASP A 54 -3.90 -40.80 15.90
C ASP A 54 -4.52 -39.96 17.04
N PRO A 55 -4.15 -40.21 18.32
CA PRO A 55 -4.57 -39.40 19.45
C PRO A 55 -4.28 -37.90 19.31
N ASP A 56 -3.20 -37.53 18.60
CA ASP A 56 -2.81 -36.14 18.35
C ASP A 56 -3.43 -35.57 17.06
N GLY A 57 -4.23 -36.37 16.36
CA GLY A 57 -4.91 -36.01 15.10
C GLY A 57 -5.68 -34.68 15.18
N PRO A 58 -6.60 -34.49 16.14
CA PRO A 58 -7.35 -33.24 16.25
C PRO A 58 -6.45 -32.00 16.38
N LEU A 59 -5.37 -32.07 17.18
CA LEU A 59 -4.46 -30.94 17.38
C LEU A 59 -3.62 -30.65 16.12
N SER A 60 -3.06 -31.70 15.52
CA SER A 60 -2.23 -31.59 14.30
C SER A 60 -3.03 -31.03 13.13
N PHE A 61 -4.23 -31.55 12.90
CA PHE A 61 -5.10 -31.08 11.83
C PHE A 61 -5.63 -29.66 12.11
N ALA A 62 -5.83 -29.27 13.38
CA ALA A 62 -6.17 -27.88 13.72
C ALA A 62 -5.03 -26.90 13.35
N LEU A 63 -3.78 -27.25 13.65
CA LEU A 63 -2.63 -26.42 13.27
C LEU A 63 -2.55 -26.24 11.75
N TRP A 64 -2.59 -27.35 11.00
CA TRP A 64 -2.54 -27.30 9.54
C TRP A 64 -3.77 -26.63 8.93
N GLY A 65 -4.97 -26.85 9.50
CA GLY A 65 -6.18 -26.14 9.11
C GLY A 65 -6.04 -24.64 9.29
N GLY A 66 -5.44 -24.19 10.40
CA GLY A 66 -5.14 -22.78 10.64
C GLY A 66 -4.14 -22.21 9.64
N VAL A 67 -3.05 -22.93 9.35
CA VAL A 67 -2.03 -22.53 8.36
C VAL A 67 -2.64 -22.42 6.95
N VAL A 68 -3.45 -23.40 6.55
CA VAL A 68 -4.14 -23.39 5.25
C VAL A 68 -5.15 -22.24 5.20
N GLY A 69 -5.97 -22.06 6.24
CA GLY A 69 -6.92 -20.95 6.34
C GLY A 69 -6.23 -19.59 6.21
N PHE A 70 -5.12 -19.39 6.93
CA PHE A 70 -4.28 -18.21 6.81
C PHE A 70 -3.72 -18.05 5.39
N GLY A 71 -3.15 -19.11 4.81
CA GLY A 71 -2.52 -19.06 3.48
C GLY A 71 -3.50 -18.69 2.36
N VAL A 72 -4.69 -19.31 2.35
CA VAL A 72 -5.74 -19.03 1.36
C VAL A 72 -6.20 -17.58 1.45
N VAL A 73 -6.50 -17.10 2.65
CA VAL A 73 -6.95 -15.72 2.86
C VAL A 73 -5.83 -14.72 2.60
N SER A 74 -4.57 -15.06 2.89
CA SER A 74 -3.41 -14.21 2.58
C SER A 74 -3.32 -13.85 1.11
N ILE A 75 -3.59 -14.80 0.21
CA ILE A 75 -3.58 -14.54 -1.23
C ILE A 75 -4.63 -13.46 -1.56
N ALA A 76 -5.88 -13.65 -1.16
CA ALA A 76 -6.94 -12.69 -1.45
C ALA A 76 -6.70 -11.31 -0.80
N VAL A 77 -6.30 -11.32 0.48
CA VAL A 77 -6.03 -10.09 1.25
C VAL A 77 -4.84 -9.33 0.69
N TYR A 78 -3.82 -10.02 0.16
CA TYR A 78 -2.67 -9.37 -0.47
C TYR A 78 -3.11 -8.44 -1.61
N TRP A 79 -3.88 -8.97 -2.56
CA TRP A 79 -4.39 -8.19 -3.71
C TRP A 79 -5.34 -7.08 -3.25
N LEU A 80 -6.27 -7.41 -2.34
CA LEU A 80 -7.26 -6.46 -1.83
C LEU A 80 -6.60 -5.28 -1.10
N ARG A 81 -5.63 -5.58 -0.23
CA ARG A 81 -4.87 -4.58 0.53
C ARG A 81 -4.17 -3.61 -0.41
N GLU A 82 -3.48 -4.13 -1.40
CA GLU A 82 -2.69 -3.33 -2.34
C GLU A 82 -3.59 -2.36 -3.12
N TYR A 83 -4.73 -2.84 -3.59
CA TYR A 83 -5.72 -2.04 -4.28
C TYR A 83 -6.37 -0.98 -3.38
N ILE A 84 -6.92 -1.39 -2.22
CA ILE A 84 -7.62 -0.47 -1.31
C ILE A 84 -6.68 0.63 -0.84
N LEU A 85 -5.48 0.27 -0.36
CA LEU A 85 -4.53 1.26 0.15
C LEU A 85 -4.06 2.21 -0.94
N TYR A 86 -3.94 1.75 -2.19
CA TYR A 86 -3.66 2.63 -3.31
C TYR A 86 -4.78 3.62 -3.57
N VAL A 87 -6.04 3.18 -3.65
CA VAL A 87 -7.19 4.07 -3.86
C VAL A 87 -7.27 5.13 -2.77
N VAL A 88 -7.05 4.74 -1.51
CA VAL A 88 -7.01 5.67 -0.37
C VAL A 88 -5.86 6.65 -0.47
N LYS A 89 -4.68 6.19 -0.88
CA LYS A 89 -3.49 7.03 -1.10
C LYS A 89 -3.75 8.05 -2.21
N ALA A 90 -4.31 7.63 -3.34
CA ALA A 90 -4.67 8.49 -4.46
C ALA A 90 -5.71 9.53 -4.06
N GLY A 91 -6.77 9.13 -3.36
CA GLY A 91 -7.78 10.04 -2.84
C GLY A 91 -7.21 11.07 -1.85
N HIS A 92 -6.27 10.64 -1.00
CA HIS A 92 -5.57 11.55 -0.08
C HIS A 92 -4.74 12.59 -0.84
N ILE A 93 -4.00 12.17 -1.87
CA ILE A 93 -3.22 13.07 -2.73
C ILE A 93 -4.14 14.07 -3.44
N ALA A 94 -5.27 13.62 -3.98
CA ALA A 94 -6.24 14.49 -4.64
C ALA A 94 -6.76 15.59 -3.72
N VAL A 95 -7.08 15.24 -2.47
CA VAL A 95 -7.52 16.21 -1.46
C VAL A 95 -6.38 17.16 -1.08
N MET A 96 -5.16 16.65 -0.88
CA MET A 96 -4.01 17.50 -0.57
C MET A 96 -3.74 18.51 -1.67
N VAL A 97 -3.81 18.10 -2.94
CA VAL A 97 -3.63 19.00 -4.10
C VAL A 97 -4.68 20.12 -4.08
N HIS A 98 -5.97 19.78 -3.94
CA HIS A 98 -7.02 20.80 -3.85
C HIS A 98 -6.82 21.79 -2.69
N LEU A 99 -6.41 21.31 -1.51
CA LEU A 99 -6.11 22.18 -0.37
C LEU A 99 -4.86 23.07 -0.60
N ILE A 100 -3.86 22.56 -1.32
CA ILE A 100 -2.66 23.31 -1.73
C ILE A 100 -3.00 24.39 -2.77
N ASP A 101 -3.96 24.14 -3.66
CA ASP A 101 -4.42 25.14 -4.63
C ASP A 101 -5.48 26.10 -4.06
N GLY A 102 -5.87 25.91 -2.80
CA GLY A 102 -6.80 26.80 -2.09
C GLY A 102 -8.28 26.53 -2.41
N HIS A 103 -8.59 25.38 -3.00
CA HIS A 103 -9.96 24.93 -3.18
C HIS A 103 -10.56 24.45 -1.86
N ASP A 104 -11.87 24.67 -1.72
CA ASP A 104 -12.62 24.11 -0.60
C ASP A 104 -12.81 22.60 -0.78
N VAL A 105 -12.46 21.86 0.27
CA VAL A 105 -12.69 20.42 0.35
C VAL A 105 -13.57 20.15 1.57
N PRO A 106 -14.58 19.27 1.48
CA PRO A 106 -15.38 18.88 2.63
C PRO A 106 -14.48 18.39 3.79
N ASP A 107 -14.73 18.91 5.00
CA ASP A 107 -14.02 18.51 6.20
C ASP A 107 -14.59 17.19 6.78
N GLY A 108 -13.78 16.50 7.58
CA GLY A 108 -14.20 15.29 8.31
C GLY A 108 -14.47 14.09 7.40
N GLN A 109 -15.50 13.30 7.71
CA GLN A 109 -15.77 12.02 7.02
C GLN A 109 -16.19 12.20 5.56
N ASN A 110 -16.80 13.34 5.22
CA ASN A 110 -17.23 13.66 3.85
C ASN A 110 -16.04 13.81 2.89
N GLN A 111 -14.84 14.06 3.42
CA GLN A 111 -13.60 14.14 2.67
C GLN A 111 -13.28 12.83 1.93
N ILE A 112 -13.62 11.68 2.53
CA ILE A 112 -13.41 10.36 1.91
C ILE A 112 -14.38 10.14 0.75
N ALA A 113 -15.63 10.59 0.88
CA ALA A 113 -16.63 10.49 -0.18
C ALA A 113 -16.26 11.38 -1.37
N TYR A 114 -15.86 12.63 -1.10
CA TYR A 114 -15.33 13.55 -2.11
C TYR A 114 -14.10 12.96 -2.83
N ALA A 115 -13.15 12.42 -2.06
CA ALA A 115 -11.97 11.79 -2.64
C ALA A 115 -12.31 10.57 -3.50
N LYS A 116 -13.32 9.78 -3.10
CA LYS A 116 -13.84 8.69 -3.91
C LYS A 116 -14.38 9.21 -5.24
N GLU A 117 -15.19 10.26 -5.22
CA GLU A 117 -15.76 10.89 -6.42
C GLU A 117 -14.65 11.33 -7.39
N VAL A 118 -13.68 12.11 -6.91
CA VAL A 118 -12.54 12.59 -7.69
C VAL A 118 -11.73 11.44 -8.29
N VAL A 119 -11.50 10.36 -7.52
CA VAL A 119 -10.77 9.18 -8.02
C VAL A 119 -11.63 8.41 -9.03
N THR A 120 -12.95 8.26 -8.80
CA THR A 120 -13.87 7.53 -9.69
C THR A 120 -14.15 8.22 -11.02
N GLU A 121 -14.18 9.54 -11.06
CA GLU A 121 -14.27 10.28 -12.33
C GLU A 121 -13.03 10.06 -13.21
N ARG A 122 -11.90 9.74 -12.57
CA ARG A 122 -10.61 9.47 -13.22
C ARG A 122 -10.23 7.99 -13.19
N PHE A 123 -11.17 7.07 -12.88
CA PHE A 123 -10.85 5.68 -12.54
C PHE A 123 -10.20 4.88 -13.68
N ALA A 124 -10.57 5.19 -14.92
CA ALA A 124 -9.93 4.59 -16.10
C ALA A 124 -8.42 4.90 -16.13
N GLU A 125 -8.03 6.10 -15.72
CA GLU A 125 -6.64 6.55 -15.58
C GLU A 125 -6.00 6.00 -14.30
N ALA A 126 -6.74 5.98 -13.18
CA ALA A 126 -6.26 5.48 -11.90
C ALA A 126 -5.82 4.00 -11.96
N ASN A 127 -6.51 3.18 -12.74
CA ASN A 127 -6.13 1.78 -12.96
C ASN A 127 -4.81 1.66 -13.75
N ILE A 128 -4.57 2.53 -14.73
CA ILE A 128 -3.31 2.57 -15.49
C ILE A 128 -2.18 3.06 -14.58
N LEU A 129 -2.41 4.11 -13.79
CA LEU A 129 -1.42 4.65 -12.86
C LEU A 129 -1.07 3.66 -11.76
N PHE A 130 -2.01 2.82 -11.31
CA PHE A 130 -1.73 1.71 -10.40
C PHE A 130 -0.79 0.67 -11.04
N VAL A 131 -1.02 0.30 -12.30
CA VAL A 131 -0.15 -0.64 -13.02
C VAL A 131 1.25 -0.03 -13.19
N VAL A 132 1.35 1.24 -13.57
CA VAL A 132 2.63 1.95 -13.69
C VAL A 132 3.35 2.02 -12.33
N ASP A 133 2.63 2.34 -11.25
CA ASP A 133 3.17 2.34 -9.89
C ASP A 133 3.76 0.97 -9.52
N GLN A 134 3.06 -0.12 -9.83
CA GLN A 134 3.60 -1.46 -9.59
C GLN A 134 4.81 -1.81 -10.44
N LEU A 135 4.83 -1.38 -11.71
CA LEU A 135 6.00 -1.57 -12.57
C LEU A 135 7.22 -0.79 -12.04
N VAL A 136 7.03 0.46 -11.60
CA VAL A 136 8.09 1.28 -11.00
C VAL A 136 8.60 0.65 -9.71
N LYS A 137 7.71 0.25 -8.79
CA LYS A 137 8.09 -0.45 -7.55
C LYS A 137 8.81 -1.77 -7.83
N GLY A 138 8.35 -2.52 -8.82
CA GLY A 138 8.99 -3.75 -9.30
C GLY A 138 10.39 -3.48 -9.83
N ALA A 139 10.57 -2.48 -10.68
CA ALA A 139 11.86 -2.08 -11.23
C ALA A 139 12.84 -1.64 -10.12
N ILE A 140 12.38 -0.84 -9.16
CA ILE A 140 13.20 -0.43 -8.01
C ILE A 140 13.66 -1.64 -7.18
N ARG A 141 12.75 -2.58 -6.91
CA ARG A 141 13.09 -3.83 -6.21
C ARG A 141 14.09 -4.68 -7.00
N ALA A 142 13.92 -4.77 -8.31
CA ALA A 142 14.84 -5.50 -9.17
C ALA A 142 16.25 -4.87 -9.14
N ILE A 143 16.36 -3.56 -9.34
CA ILE A 143 17.64 -2.83 -9.32
C ILE A 143 18.33 -2.98 -7.95
N THR A 144 17.61 -2.70 -6.86
CA THR A 144 18.17 -2.78 -5.51
C THR A 144 18.54 -4.22 -5.12
N GLY A 145 17.77 -5.21 -5.59
CA GLY A 145 18.06 -6.63 -5.43
C GLY A 145 19.29 -7.09 -6.19
N LEU A 146 19.47 -6.66 -7.44
CA LEU A 146 20.67 -6.94 -8.24
C LEU A 146 21.93 -6.35 -7.60
N LEU A 147 21.87 -5.09 -7.17
CA LEU A 147 22.99 -4.45 -6.47
C LEU A 147 23.35 -5.21 -5.19
N GLY A 148 22.34 -5.64 -4.41
CA GLY A 148 22.55 -6.46 -3.22
C GLY A 148 23.15 -7.84 -3.53
N GLY A 149 22.69 -8.48 -4.60
CA GLY A 149 23.20 -9.78 -5.06
C GLY A 149 24.66 -9.72 -5.52
N ILE A 150 25.04 -8.70 -6.29
CA ILE A 150 26.43 -8.48 -6.72
C ILE A 150 27.34 -8.22 -5.52
N ALA A 151 26.88 -7.41 -4.56
CA ALA A 151 27.63 -7.11 -3.34
C ALA A 151 27.83 -8.35 -2.45
N ALA A 152 26.87 -9.27 -2.41
CA ALA A 152 26.96 -10.52 -1.66
C ALA A 152 27.93 -11.52 -2.29
N PHE A 153 28.11 -11.47 -3.62
CA PHE A 153 29.01 -12.36 -4.35
C PHE A 153 30.47 -11.89 -4.32
N LEU A 154 30.73 -10.58 -4.16
CA LEU A 154 32.07 -10.02 -4.11
C LEU A 154 32.57 -9.93 -2.66
N PRO A 155 33.63 -10.67 -2.26
CA PRO A 155 34.18 -10.64 -0.91
C PRO A 155 35.04 -9.37 -0.68
N ILE A 156 34.44 -8.19 -0.86
CA ILE A 156 35.08 -6.89 -0.63
C ILE A 156 34.61 -6.34 0.73
N PRO A 157 35.51 -6.16 1.71
CA PRO A 157 35.17 -5.56 2.99
C PRO A 157 34.53 -4.17 2.81
N GLY A 158 33.38 -3.92 3.43
CA GLY A 158 32.68 -2.63 3.39
C GLY A 158 31.77 -2.39 2.16
N LEU A 159 31.85 -3.24 1.12
CA LEU A 159 31.00 -3.12 -0.08
C LEU A 159 29.50 -3.25 0.25
N SER A 160 29.14 -4.16 1.16
CA SER A 160 27.76 -4.34 1.60
C SER A 160 27.18 -3.09 2.27
N GLY A 161 28.00 -2.34 3.01
CA GLY A 161 27.63 -1.07 3.64
C GLY A 161 27.44 0.06 2.62
N LEU A 162 28.34 0.17 1.64
CA LEU A 162 28.20 1.13 0.54
C LEU A 162 26.92 0.86 -0.27
N VAL A 163 26.68 -0.40 -0.61
CA VAL A 163 25.52 -0.81 -1.41
C VAL A 163 24.21 -0.61 -0.64
N SER A 164 24.17 -0.88 0.66
CA SER A 164 22.98 -0.62 1.47
C SER A 164 22.69 0.88 1.59
N PHE A 165 23.72 1.72 1.71
CA PHE A 165 23.58 3.17 1.68
C PHE A 165 23.02 3.66 0.34
N LEU A 166 23.62 3.23 -0.78
CA LEU A 166 23.14 3.60 -2.13
C LEU A 166 21.70 3.13 -2.36
N ASN A 167 21.37 1.90 -1.97
CA ASN A 167 20.01 1.37 -2.04
C ASN A 167 19.03 2.20 -1.21
N THR A 168 19.46 2.73 -0.07
CA THR A 168 18.63 3.60 0.78
C THR A 168 18.40 4.94 0.10
N VAL A 169 19.44 5.56 -0.47
CA VAL A 169 19.32 6.83 -1.22
C VAL A 169 18.37 6.65 -2.41
N ILE A 170 18.56 5.62 -3.24
CA ILE A 170 17.69 5.33 -4.39
C ILE A 170 16.25 5.15 -3.92
N ARG A 171 16.04 4.35 -2.86
CA ARG A 171 14.71 4.10 -2.30
C ARG A 171 14.06 5.40 -1.85
N LEU A 172 14.74 6.22 -1.04
CA LEU A 172 14.20 7.48 -0.55
C LEU A 172 13.86 8.44 -1.69
N SER A 173 14.74 8.57 -2.68
CA SER A 173 14.51 9.43 -3.84
C SER A 173 13.32 9.00 -4.69
N LEU A 174 13.06 7.70 -4.79
CA LEU A 174 11.99 7.16 -5.63
C LEU A 174 10.71 6.82 -4.85
N THR A 175 10.71 6.91 -3.52
CA THR A 175 9.56 6.54 -2.68
C THR A 175 8.34 7.42 -2.94
N TYR A 176 8.57 8.68 -3.33
CA TYR A 176 7.51 9.68 -3.48
C TYR A 176 7.24 10.13 -4.92
N VAL A 177 7.93 9.52 -5.89
CA VAL A 177 7.87 9.97 -7.29
C VAL A 177 6.49 9.70 -7.88
N ASP A 178 5.85 8.58 -7.56
CA ASP A 178 4.50 8.27 -8.04
C ASP A 178 3.46 9.26 -7.49
N GLU A 179 3.58 9.66 -6.23
CA GLU A 179 2.69 10.64 -5.61
C GLU A 179 2.81 12.02 -6.25
N ILE A 180 4.04 12.43 -6.59
CA ILE A 180 4.28 13.71 -7.25
C ILE A 180 3.69 13.70 -8.65
N ILE A 181 3.89 12.63 -9.43
CA ILE A 181 3.31 12.48 -10.77
C ILE A 181 1.79 12.49 -10.70
N LEU A 182 1.21 11.72 -9.78
CA LEU A 182 -0.24 11.67 -9.57
C LEU A 182 -0.77 13.05 -9.16
N GLY A 183 -0.15 13.70 -8.18
CA GLY A 183 -0.55 15.01 -7.72
C GLY A 183 -0.48 16.08 -8.80
N TYR A 184 0.55 16.03 -9.64
CA TYR A 184 0.69 16.93 -10.77
C TYR A 184 -0.39 16.71 -11.84
N ASN A 185 -0.68 15.45 -12.21
CA ASN A 185 -1.74 15.13 -13.17
C ASN A 185 -3.13 15.58 -12.67
N ILE A 186 -3.39 15.43 -11.37
CA ILE A 186 -4.61 15.94 -10.73
C ILE A 186 -4.66 17.47 -10.83
N ARG A 187 -3.56 18.16 -10.48
CA ARG A 187 -3.48 19.62 -10.45
C ARG A 187 -3.78 20.28 -11.79
N ILE A 188 -3.28 19.71 -12.88
CA ILE A 188 -3.46 20.27 -14.23
C ILE A 188 -4.76 19.78 -14.91
N ASN A 189 -5.59 19.01 -14.21
CA ASN A 189 -6.80 18.39 -14.77
C ASN A 189 -6.55 17.59 -16.05
N SER A 190 -5.39 16.93 -16.16
CA SER A 190 -5.05 16.18 -17.38
C SER A 190 -6.09 15.10 -17.68
N ALA A 191 -6.53 14.98 -18.94
CA ALA A 191 -7.39 13.91 -19.43
C ALA A 191 -6.60 12.72 -20.00
N SER A 192 -5.28 12.70 -19.77
CA SER A 192 -4.39 11.61 -20.17
C SER A 192 -3.28 11.43 -19.13
N PRO A 193 -3.01 10.20 -18.65
CA PRO A 193 -1.91 9.95 -17.71
C PRO A 193 -0.53 10.31 -18.28
N PHE A 194 -0.41 10.41 -19.61
CA PHE A 194 0.85 10.49 -20.35
C PHE A 194 1.10 11.83 -21.05
N SER A 195 0.16 12.77 -21.03
CA SER A 195 0.33 14.05 -21.75
C SER A 195 1.38 14.98 -21.12
N THR A 196 1.93 14.61 -19.98
CA THR A 196 2.81 15.45 -19.16
C THR A 196 4.11 14.78 -18.76
N ALA A 197 4.41 13.62 -19.35
CA ALA A 197 5.69 12.90 -19.21
C ALA A 197 6.78 13.51 -20.11
#